data_AF-A0A920JN87-F1
#
_entry.id   AF-A0A920JN87-F1
#
_cell.length_a   1.000
_cell.length_b   1.000
_cell.length_c   1.000
_cell.angle_alpha   90.00
_cell.angle_beta   90.00
_cell.angle_gamma   90.00
#
_symmetry.space_group_name_H-M   'P 1'
#
loop_
_entity.id
_entity.type
_entity.pdbx_description
1 polymer ?
#
loop_
_entity_poly.entity_id
_entity_poly.type
_entity_poly.pdbx_seq_one_letter_code
_entity_poly.pdbx_strand_id
1 'polypeptide(L)'
;MGYYLRKKLALEIDEFQKEFIRGLSSKSIGVLESLLNAESENVRLNACKLVLDCNGYTNDTNVNVKVNHSDLDSKTDEELIAEFDSLIGRRPKVKEH
;
A
#
# COMPACT_ATOMS: atom_id res chain seq x y z
N MET A 1 -43.72 2.72 4.45
CA MET A 1 -43.22 3.96 5.09
C MET A 1 -41.79 3.88 5.63
N GLY A 2 -41.28 2.74 6.11
CA GLY A 2 -39.88 2.65 6.60
C GLY A 2 -38.78 2.84 5.54
N TYR A 3 -39.00 2.39 4.30
CA TYR A 3 -38.01 2.52 3.21
C TYR A 3 -37.77 3.98 2.79
N TYR A 4 -38.83 4.80 2.80
CA TYR A 4 -38.77 6.23 2.50
C TYR A 4 -37.98 6.98 3.58
N LEU A 5 -38.22 6.64 4.85
CA LEU A 5 -37.51 7.23 5.98
C LEU A 5 -36.03 6.86 5.98
N ARG A 6 -35.69 5.60 5.70
CA ARG A 6 -34.30 5.15 5.56
C ARG A 6 -33.57 5.83 4.41
N LYS A 7 -34.25 6.10 3.28
CA LYS A 7 -33.68 6.84 2.15
C LYS A 7 -33.48 8.33 2.47
N LYS A 8 -34.39 8.93 3.24
CA LYS A 8 -34.29 10.32 3.69
C LYS A 8 -33.17 10.52 4.73
N LEU A 9 -32.97 9.56 5.62
CA LEU A 9 -31.96 9.57 6.68
C LEU A 9 -30.64 8.89 6.28
N ALA A 10 -30.51 8.43 5.03
CA ALA A 10 -29.34 7.65 4.60
C ALA A 10 -28.02 8.40 4.82
N LEU A 11 -28.00 9.70 4.54
CA LEU A 11 -26.81 10.54 4.75
C LEU A 11 -26.45 10.66 6.23
N GLU A 12 -27.44 10.86 7.09
CA GLU A 12 -27.26 11.00 8.54
C GLU A 12 -26.84 9.66 9.17
N ILE A 13 -27.36 8.54 8.65
CA ILE A 13 -26.93 7.18 9.03
C ILE A 13 -25.46 6.95 8.64
N ASP A 14 -25.07 7.31 7.42
CA ASP A 14 -23.68 7.17 6.96
C ASP A 14 -22.72 8.05 7.76
N GLU A 15 -23.12 9.27 8.09
CA GLU A 15 -22.33 10.19 8.90
C GLU A 15 -22.16 9.67 10.33
N PHE A 16 -23.26 9.23 10.96
CA PHE A 16 -23.22 8.59 12.28
C PHE A 16 -22.36 7.32 12.29
N GLN A 17 -22.45 6.49 11.26
CA GLN A 17 -21.61 5.28 11.15
C GLN A 17 -20.13 5.62 11.00
N LYS A 18 -19.79 6.65 10.21
CA LYS A 18 -18.41 7.11 10.07
C LYS A 18 -17.87 7.67 11.39
N GLU A 19 -18.65 8.47 12.11
CA GLU A 19 -18.26 8.97 13.42
C GLU A 19 -18.09 7.84 14.44
N PHE A 20 -19.00 6.86 14.44
CA PHE A 20 -18.89 5.69 15.30
C PHE A 20 -17.62 4.88 15.01
N ILE A 21 -17.31 4.62 13.74
CA ILE A 21 -16.07 3.93 13.32
C ILE A 21 -14.83 4.75 13.70
N ARG A 22 -14.87 6.08 13.54
CA ARG A 22 -13.79 6.96 14.00
C ARG A 22 -13.60 6.89 15.51
N GLY A 23 -14.67 6.86 16.30
CA GLY A 23 -14.60 6.66 17.75
C GLY A 23 -13.96 5.31 18.14
N LEU A 24 -14.24 4.27 17.36
CA LEU A 24 -13.66 2.93 17.56
C LEU A 24 -12.15 2.87 17.26
N SER A 25 -11.61 3.79 16.45
CA SER A 25 -10.17 3.81 16.09
C SER A 25 -9.26 3.87 17.32
N SER A 26 -9.66 4.62 18.36
CA SER A 26 -8.93 4.72 19.64
C SER A 26 -8.81 3.36 20.35
N LYS A 27 -9.90 2.57 20.36
CA LYS A 27 -9.91 1.21 20.92
C LYS A 27 -9.09 0.24 20.07
N SER A 28 -9.16 0.38 18.75
CA SER A 28 -8.39 -0.45 17.83
C SER A 28 -6.88 -0.28 18.02
N ILE A 29 -6.41 0.93 18.33
CA ILE A 29 -4.99 1.19 18.64
C ILE A 29 -4.56 0.44 19.91
N GLY A 30 -5.34 0.50 20.99
CA GLY A 30 -5.02 -0.23 22.23
C GLY A 30 -5.01 -1.76 22.03
N VAL A 31 -5.88 -2.28 21.17
CA VAL A 31 -5.86 -3.71 20.80
C VAL A 31 -4.61 -4.03 19.98
N LEU A 32 -4.22 -3.19 19.02
CA LEU A 32 -2.99 -3.40 18.25
C LEU A 32 -1.74 -3.40 19.14
N GLU A 33 -1.67 -2.52 20.13
CA GLU A 33 -0.58 -2.52 21.13
C GLU A 33 -0.54 -3.81 21.94
N SER A 34 -1.69 -4.35 22.34
CA SER A 34 -1.77 -5.65 23.00
C SER A 34 -1.36 -6.80 22.07
N LEU A 35 -1.69 -6.73 20.77
CA LEU A 35 -1.34 -7.77 19.79
C LEU A 35 0.15 -7.75 19.42
N LEU A 36 0.82 -6.61 19.52
CA LEU A 36 2.28 -6.52 19.37
C LEU A 36 3.03 -7.33 20.44
N ASN A 37 2.45 -7.45 21.63
CA ASN A 37 3.02 -8.23 22.74
C ASN A 37 2.44 -9.66 22.84
N ALA A 38 1.66 -10.11 21.86
CA ALA A 38 1.06 -11.44 21.89
C ALA A 38 2.13 -12.57 21.82
N GLU A 39 1.87 -13.69 22.50
CA GLU A 39 2.75 -14.86 22.49
C GLU A 39 2.87 -15.51 21.11
N SER A 40 1.79 -15.47 20.32
CA SER A 40 1.78 -16.02 18.97
C SER A 40 2.55 -15.14 18.00
N GLU A 41 3.61 -15.70 17.43
CA GLU A 41 4.50 -15.00 16.50
C GLU A 41 3.78 -14.52 15.24
N ASN A 42 2.85 -15.33 14.70
CA ASN A 42 2.06 -14.96 13.53
C ASN A 42 1.15 -13.76 13.80
N VAL A 43 0.56 -13.68 15.00
CA VAL A 43 -0.32 -12.58 15.39
C VAL A 43 0.48 -11.29 15.55
N ARG A 44 1.65 -11.38 16.21
CA ARG A 44 2.58 -10.27 16.38
C ARG A 44 3.11 -9.75 15.04
N LEU A 45 3.50 -10.63 14.13
CA LEU A 45 3.99 -10.24 12.80
C LEU A 45 2.92 -9.49 12.00
N ASN A 46 1.68 -9.99 12.00
CA ASN A 46 0.57 -9.34 11.31
C ASN A 46 0.23 -7.97 11.95
N ALA A 47 0.29 -7.86 13.28
CA ALA A 47 0.11 -6.59 13.97
C ALA A 47 1.21 -5.58 13.61
N CYS A 48 2.48 -5.99 13.61
CA CYS A 48 3.61 -5.15 13.18
C CYS A 48 3.44 -4.66 11.74
N LYS A 49 3.06 -5.58 10.82
CA LYS A 49 2.84 -5.24 9.41
C LYS A 49 1.73 -4.19 9.26
N LEU A 50 0.61 -4.37 9.96
CA LEU A 50 -0.51 -3.45 9.90
C LEU A 50 -0.15 -2.07 10.47
N VAL A 51 0.66 -2.00 11.53
CA VAL A 51 1.18 -0.73 12.06
C VAL A 51 2.07 -0.03 11.03
N LEU A 52 2.98 -0.74 10.36
CA LEU A 52 3.83 -0.17 9.33
C LEU A 52 3.02 0.33 8.13
N ASP A 53 2.02 -0.44 7.68
CA ASP A 53 1.11 -0.05 6.60
C ASP A 53 0.30 1.21 6.98
N CYS A 54 -0.19 1.32 8.22
CA CYS A 54 -0.87 2.52 8.72
C CYS A 54 0.03 3.75 8.80
N ASN A 55 1.34 3.58 9.00
CA ASN A 55 2.33 4.67 9.01
C ASN A 55 2.84 5.03 7.60
N GLY A 56 2.33 4.39 6.55
CA GLY A 56 2.73 4.67 5.17
C GLY A 56 4.03 3.99 4.75
N TYR A 57 4.52 3.02 5.53
CA TYR A 57 5.63 2.15 5.13
C TYR A 57 5.10 0.96 4.31
N THR A 58 4.40 1.26 3.23
CA THR A 58 3.99 0.24 2.26
C THR A 58 5.17 -0.09 1.35
N ASN A 59 5.28 -1.36 0.94
CA ASN A 59 6.26 -1.82 -0.05
C ASN A 59 5.88 -1.32 -1.46
N ASP A 60 5.52 -0.04 -1.62
CA ASP A 60 5.20 0.58 -2.89
C ASP A 60 6.47 0.89 -3.67
N THR A 61 7.18 -0.17 -4.04
CA THR A 61 7.96 -0.22 -5.28
C THR A 61 7.21 -1.10 -6.27
N ASN A 62 5.95 -0.75 -6.57
CA ASN A 62 5.34 -1.14 -7.84
C ASN A 62 5.97 -0.29 -8.94
N VAL A 63 7.26 -0.52 -9.23
CA VAL A 63 7.89 -0.03 -10.45
C VAL A 63 7.29 -0.83 -11.60
N ASN A 64 6.11 -0.43 -12.04
CA ASN A 64 5.59 -0.86 -13.32
C ASN A 64 6.45 -0.18 -14.40
N VAL A 65 7.57 -0.82 -14.74
CA VAL A 65 8.34 -0.44 -15.93
C VAL A 65 7.46 -0.77 -17.12
N LYS A 66 6.60 0.18 -17.50
CA LYS A 66 5.95 0.17 -18.80
C LYS A 66 7.05 0.42 -19.83
N VAL A 67 7.70 -0.63 -20.29
CA VAL A 67 8.50 -0.57 -21.51
C VAL A 67 7.47 -0.41 -22.63
N ASN A 68 7.30 0.80 -23.13
CA ASN A 68 6.48 1.04 -24.31
C ASN A 68 7.11 0.27 -25.47
N HIS A 69 6.51 -0.86 -25.86
CA HIS A 69 7.07 -1.72 -26.90
C HIS A 69 7.13 -1.01 -28.27
N SER A 70 6.36 0.09 -28.43
CA SER A 70 6.33 0.94 -29.62
C SER A 70 7.67 1.61 -29.95
N ASP A 71 8.57 1.78 -28.97
CA ASP A 71 9.89 2.39 -29.19
C ASP A 71 11.00 1.34 -29.44
N LEU A 72 10.68 0.05 -29.32
CA LEU A 72 11.61 -1.07 -29.55
C LEU A 72 11.46 -1.67 -30.96
N ASP A 73 10.24 -1.66 -31.50
CA ASP A 73 9.96 -2.22 -32.84
C ASP A 73 10.57 -1.40 -34.00
N SER A 74 11.08 -0.19 -33.70
CA SER A 74 11.73 0.70 -34.68
C SER A 74 13.25 0.82 -34.52
N LYS A 75 13.84 0.16 -33.51
CA LYS A 75 15.28 0.21 -33.24
C LYS A 75 15.99 -1.05 -33.72
N THR A 76 17.17 -0.89 -34.29
CA THR A 76 18.04 -2.01 -34.66
C THR A 76 18.72 -2.59 -33.41
N ASP A 77 19.09 -3.88 -33.46
CA ASP A 77 19.68 -4.61 -32.32
C ASP A 77 20.90 -3.89 -31.71
N GLU A 78 21.66 -3.15 -32.51
CA GLU A 78 22.83 -2.37 -32.08
C GLU A 78 22.45 -1.21 -31.14
N GLU A 79 21.33 -0.54 -31.40
CA GLU A 79 20.83 0.58 -30.58
C GLU A 79 20.25 0.07 -29.25
N LEU A 80 19.64 -1.12 -29.25
CA LEU A 80 19.10 -1.77 -28.06
C LEU A 80 20.21 -2.16 -27.07
N ILE A 81 21.34 -2.65 -27.59
CA ILE A 81 22.51 -3.03 -26.79
C ILE A 81 23.15 -1.79 -26.14
N ALA A 82 23.27 -0.69 -26.89
CA ALA A 82 23.82 0.57 -26.36
C ALA A 82 22.96 1.17 -25.23
N GLU A 83 21.63 1.14 -25.37
CA GLU A 83 20.74 1.59 -24.29
C GLU A 83 20.78 0.66 -23.07
N PHE A 84 20.85 -0.65 -23.28
CA PHE A 84 20.98 -1.63 -22.20
C PHE A 84 22.26 -1.43 -21.37
N ASP A 85 23.40 -1.24 -22.03
CA ASP A 85 24.68 -0.96 -21.36
C ASP A 85 24.65 0.37 -20.58
N SER A 86 23.95 1.39 -21.11
CA SER A 86 23.75 2.66 -20.42
C SER A 86 22.90 2.54 -19.14
N LEU A 87 21.91 1.64 -19.15
CA LEU A 87 21.03 1.36 -18.01
C LEU A 87 21.73 0.54 -16.92
N ILE A 88 22.60 -0.41 -17.29
CA ILE A 88 23.41 -1.18 -16.33
C ILE A 88 24.45 -0.29 -15.63
N GLY A 89 25.08 0.63 -16.36
CA GLY A 89 26.06 1.57 -15.80
C GLY A 89 25.47 2.55 -14.77
N ARG A 90 24.15 2.74 -14.75
CA ARG A 90 23.45 3.71 -13.90
C ARG A 90 22.95 3.14 -12.56
N ARG A 91 23.12 1.84 -12.29
CA ARG A 91 22.79 1.28 -10.97
C ARG A 91 23.78 1.81 -9.91
N PRO A 92 23.33 2.44 -8.81
CA PRO A 92 24.22 2.77 -7.71
C PRO A 92 24.73 1.46 -7.10
N LYS A 93 26.06 1.29 -7.05
CA LYS A 93 26.70 0.17 -6.36
C LYS A 93 26.25 0.22 -4.90
N VAL A 94 25.46 -0.76 -4.47
CA VAL A 94 25.23 -0.99 -3.05
C VAL A 94 26.59 -1.35 -2.48
N LYS A 95 27.14 -0.49 -1.62
CA LYS A 95 28.36 -0.79 -0.88
C LYS A 95 28.04 -1.95 0.06
N GLU A 96 28.57 -3.12 -0.25
CA GLU A 96 28.67 -4.20 0.73
C GLU A 96 29.66 -3.75 1.83
N HIS A 97 29.17 -3.71 3.06
CA HIS A 97 29.96 -3.62 4.28
C HIS A 97 29.94 -4.99 4.96
#